data_AF-A0A519GV68-F1
#
_entry.id   AF-A0A519GV68-F1
#
_cell.length_a   1.000
_cell.length_b   1.000
_cell.length_c   1.000
_cell.angle_alpha   90.00
_cell.angle_beta   90.00
_cell.angle_gamma   90.00
#
_symmetry.space_group_name_H-M   'P 1'
#
loop_
_entity.id
_entity.type
_entity.pdbx_description
1 polymer ?
#
loop_
_entity_poly.entity_id
_entity_poly.type
_entity_poly.pdbx_seq_one_letter_code
_entity_poly.pdbx_strand_id
1 'polypeptide(L)'
;MNAARITAEELFDKQQERLDLRWVAGQKDGARRVLEAVETVARRPSLSGYLNIIYPNRVQILGTEELAWLDGLDARQRWETIHKIMDFRPLALVVSKGQPCPEDLRIAAEETDTPLWVSPRRGHELLNHLQYVLA
;
A
#
# COMPACT_ATOMS: atom_id res chain seq x y z
N MET A 1 -19.88 -13.58 2.41
CA MET A 1 -20.16 -12.80 1.19
C MET A 1 -18.84 -12.74 0.43
N ASN A 2 -18.84 -13.20 -0.82
CA ASN A 2 -17.62 -13.28 -1.64
C ASN A 2 -16.89 -11.94 -1.59
N ALA A 3 -15.58 -11.96 -1.32
CA ALA A 3 -14.71 -10.82 -1.60
C ALA A 3 -14.77 -10.59 -3.11
N ALA A 4 -15.77 -9.81 -3.52
CA ALA A 4 -15.94 -9.35 -4.87
C ALA A 4 -14.64 -8.63 -5.21
N ARG A 5 -14.01 -9.09 -6.29
CA ARG A 5 -12.87 -8.49 -6.97
C ARG A 5 -12.90 -6.96 -6.79
N ILE A 6 -11.94 -6.39 -6.07
CA ILE A 6 -11.86 -4.94 -5.83
C ILE A 6 -10.61 -4.38 -6.48
N THR A 7 -10.75 -3.28 -7.22
CA THR A 7 -9.60 -2.58 -7.81
C THR A 7 -8.98 -1.58 -6.83
N ALA A 8 -7.76 -1.14 -7.11
CA ALA A 8 -7.14 -0.07 -6.34
C ALA A 8 -7.95 1.24 -6.44
N GLU A 9 -8.49 1.54 -7.62
CA GLU A 9 -9.37 2.69 -7.85
C GLU A 9 -10.66 2.61 -7.01
N GLU A 10 -11.37 1.47 -7.04
CA GLU A 10 -12.58 1.29 -6.23
C GLU A 10 -12.31 1.38 -4.73
N LEU A 11 -11.17 0.84 -4.27
CA LEU A 11 -10.77 0.96 -2.88
C LEU A 11 -10.44 2.41 -2.51
N PHE A 12 -9.72 3.11 -3.39
CA PHE A 12 -9.38 4.52 -3.21
C PHE A 12 -10.65 5.36 -3.11
N ASP A 13 -11.54 5.28 -4.09
CA ASP A 13 -12.78 6.07 -4.15
C ASP A 13 -13.66 5.84 -2.91
N LYS A 14 -13.79 4.58 -2.46
CA LYS A 14 -14.55 4.24 -1.25
C LYS A 14 -13.96 4.84 0.03
N GLN A 15 -12.65 5.06 0.08
CA GLN A 15 -11.94 5.44 1.30
C GLN A 15 -11.39 6.87 1.26
N GLN A 16 -11.41 7.54 0.10
CA GLN A 16 -10.78 8.84 -0.10
C GLN A 16 -11.29 9.88 0.89
N GLU A 17 -12.62 10.06 0.97
CA GLU A 17 -13.23 11.05 1.86
C GLU A 17 -13.01 10.71 3.34
N ARG A 18 -13.17 9.43 3.70
CA ARG A 18 -13.07 8.99 5.11
C ARG A 18 -11.65 9.06 5.65
N LEU A 19 -10.66 8.77 4.82
CA LEU A 19 -9.26 8.69 5.20
C LEU A 19 -8.43 9.87 4.70
N ASP A 20 -9.05 10.87 4.08
CA ASP A 20 -8.38 12.00 3.41
C ASP A 20 -7.24 11.52 2.49
N LEU A 21 -7.50 10.50 1.67
CA LEU A 21 -6.49 9.93 0.78
C LEU A 21 -6.18 10.89 -0.37
N ARG A 22 -4.91 10.94 -0.74
CA ARG A 22 -4.47 11.54 -2.01
C ARG A 22 -3.61 10.54 -2.75
N TRP A 23 -3.87 10.39 -4.04
CA TRP A 23 -3.09 9.56 -4.93
C TRP A 23 -1.87 10.34 -5.42
N VAL A 24 -0.65 9.84 -5.19
CA VAL A 24 0.59 10.59 -5.47
C VAL A 24 1.52 9.92 -6.47
N ALA A 25 1.35 8.63 -6.78
CA ALA A 25 2.08 7.92 -7.84
C ALA A 25 1.34 6.66 -8.31
N GLY A 26 1.68 6.19 -9.51
CA GLY A 26 1.18 4.94 -10.08
C GLY A 26 -0.29 5.01 -10.50
N GLN A 27 -0.77 6.19 -10.89
CA GLN A 27 -2.17 6.38 -11.27
C GLN A 27 -2.48 5.90 -12.70
N LYS A 28 -1.50 5.97 -13.62
CA LYS A 28 -1.71 5.73 -15.07
C LYS A 28 -2.27 4.34 -15.36
N ASP A 29 -1.54 3.28 -15.01
CA ASP A 29 -2.03 1.90 -15.18
C ASP A 29 -2.31 1.19 -13.85
N GLY A 30 -1.92 1.77 -12.72
CA GLY A 30 -2.14 1.20 -11.38
C GLY A 30 -3.60 1.22 -10.93
N ALA A 31 -4.42 2.12 -11.47
CA ALA A 31 -5.86 2.18 -11.20
C ALA A 31 -6.58 0.84 -11.49
N ARG A 32 -6.13 0.15 -12.55
CA ARG A 32 -6.69 -1.14 -12.99
C ARG A 32 -6.16 -2.33 -12.21
N ARG A 33 -5.28 -2.14 -11.21
CA ARG A 33 -4.80 -3.24 -10.39
C ARG A 33 -5.92 -3.83 -9.60
N VAL A 34 -6.02 -5.15 -9.69
CA VAL A 34 -7.12 -5.89 -9.11
C VAL A 34 -6.64 -6.79 -8.00
N LEU A 35 -7.36 -6.74 -6.88
CA LEU A 35 -7.31 -7.78 -5.88
C LEU A 35 -8.35 -8.83 -6.29
N GLU A 36 -7.87 -9.90 -6.91
CA GLU A 36 -8.69 -11.09 -7.15
C GLU A 36 -8.70 -11.94 -5.89
N ALA A 37 -9.87 -12.47 -5.54
CA ALA A 37 -10.00 -13.50 -4.53
C ALA A 37 -9.29 -14.75 -5.06
N VAL A 38 -7.98 -14.85 -4.81
CA VAL A 38 -7.22 -16.04 -5.20
C VAL A 38 -7.71 -17.18 -4.29
N GLU A 39 -8.39 -18.17 -4.88
CA GLU A 39 -8.83 -19.41 -4.20
C GLU A 39 -7.65 -20.17 -3.55
N THR A 40 -6.41 -19.82 -3.90
CA THR A 40 -5.16 -20.32 -3.33
C THR A 40 -4.54 -19.44 -2.23
N VAL A 41 -5.24 -18.42 -1.72
CA VAL A 41 -4.84 -17.80 -0.43
C VAL A 41 -5.17 -18.79 0.68
N ALA A 42 -4.27 -19.73 0.92
CA ALA A 42 -4.21 -20.42 2.19
C ALA A 42 -4.19 -19.35 3.30
N ARG A 43 -5.34 -19.13 3.95
CA ARG A 43 -5.55 -18.40 5.21
C ARG A 43 -4.60 -17.22 5.44
N ARG A 44 -4.65 -16.15 4.64
CA ARG A 44 -4.09 -14.87 5.10
C ARG A 44 -5.15 -14.16 5.95
N PRO A 45 -4.88 -13.88 7.23
CA PRO A 45 -5.89 -13.33 8.14
C PRO A 45 -6.24 -11.85 7.85
N SER A 46 -5.42 -11.12 7.07
CA SER A 46 -5.69 -9.72 6.69
C SER A 46 -5.11 -9.40 5.31
N LEU A 47 -5.85 -8.64 4.50
CA LEU A 47 -5.38 -8.13 3.20
C LEU A 47 -4.66 -6.78 3.31
N SER A 48 -4.84 -6.07 4.43
CA SER A 48 -4.16 -4.82 4.76
C SER A 48 -3.32 -4.95 6.03
N GLY A 49 -2.23 -4.19 6.13
CA GLY A 49 -1.37 -4.19 7.29
C GLY A 49 -0.21 -3.22 7.14
N TYR A 50 0.61 -3.09 8.18
CA TYR A 50 1.88 -2.36 8.07
C TYR A 50 2.85 -3.08 7.12
N LEU A 51 3.90 -2.37 6.71
CA LEU A 51 4.93 -2.88 5.81
C LEU A 51 5.49 -4.23 6.31
N ASN A 52 5.45 -5.25 5.46
CA ASN A 52 6.06 -6.54 5.72
C ASN A 52 6.73 -7.07 4.44
N ILE A 53 8.06 -7.09 4.43
CA ILE A 53 8.84 -7.51 3.26
C ILE A 53 9.11 -9.03 3.19
N ILE A 54 8.58 -9.80 4.14
CA ILE A 54 8.68 -11.27 4.21
C ILE A 54 7.35 -11.90 3.77
N TYR A 55 6.24 -11.44 4.35
CA TYR A 55 4.88 -11.85 4.05
C TYR A 55 4.01 -10.60 3.81
N PRO A 56 4.10 -9.99 2.61
CA PRO A 56 3.49 -8.70 2.35
C PRO A 56 1.96 -8.77 2.35
N ASN A 57 1.36 -7.78 2.99
CA ASN A 57 -0.06 -7.47 2.84
C ASN A 57 -0.34 -6.93 1.43
N ARG A 58 -1.57 -7.05 0.93
CA ARG A 58 -1.93 -6.52 -0.39
C ARG A 58 -2.00 -5.00 -0.35
N VAL A 59 -2.49 -4.41 0.73
CA VAL A 59 -2.36 -2.98 1.02
C VAL A 59 -1.38 -2.81 2.17
N GLN A 60 -0.26 -2.11 1.93
CA GLN A 60 0.76 -1.92 2.96
C GLN A 60 0.80 -0.47 3.44
N ILE A 61 0.79 -0.28 4.75
CA ILE A 61 0.84 1.02 5.42
C ILE A 61 2.28 1.30 5.84
N LEU A 62 2.79 2.46 5.44
CA LEU A 62 4.06 3.02 5.88
C LEU A 62 3.78 4.17 6.84
N GLY A 63 4.06 3.96 8.12
CA GLY A 63 4.04 4.98 9.15
C GLY A 63 5.43 5.47 9.49
N THR A 64 5.51 6.16 10.62
CA THR A 64 6.77 6.74 11.13
C THR A 64 7.86 5.69 11.29
N GLU A 65 7.53 4.53 11.87
CA GLU A 65 8.51 3.47 12.14
C GLU A 65 8.99 2.80 10.86
N GLU A 66 8.08 2.51 9.92
CA GLU A 66 8.44 1.88 8.65
C GLU A 66 9.31 2.80 7.78
N LEU A 67 9.00 4.10 7.75
CA LEU A 67 9.80 5.09 7.04
C LEU A 67 11.17 5.30 7.70
N ALA A 68 11.22 5.43 9.02
CA ALA A 68 12.47 5.55 9.76
C ALA A 68 13.37 4.32 9.58
N TRP A 69 12.78 3.12 9.54
CA TRP A 69 13.51 1.89 9.23
C TRP A 69 14.08 1.91 7.81
N LEU A 70 13.29 2.33 6.80
CA LEU A 70 13.78 2.48 5.43
C LEU A 70 14.91 3.53 5.33
N ASP A 71 14.83 4.61 6.11
CA ASP A 71 15.84 5.68 6.15
C ASP A 71 17.14 5.24 6.84
N GLY A 72 17.07 4.22 7.70
CA GLY A 72 18.24 3.61 8.34
C GLY A 72 19.03 2.63 7.47
N LEU A 73 18.51 2.27 6.29
CA LEU A 73 19.20 1.39 5.34
C LEU A 73 20.27 2.16 4.57
N ASP A 74 21.38 1.49 4.23
CA ASP A 74 22.30 2.05 3.24
C ASP A 74 21.64 2.16 1.86
N ALA A 75 22.20 3.01 0.99
CA ALA A 75 21.60 3.33 -0.30
C ALA A 75 21.31 2.11 -1.17
N ARG A 76 22.20 1.09 -1.15
CA ARG A 76 22.02 -0.13 -1.94
C ARG A 76 20.90 -0.98 -1.34
N GLN A 77 20.95 -1.22 -0.03
CA GLN A 77 19.94 -2.02 0.67
C GLN A 77 18.55 -1.38 0.55
N ARG A 78 18.46 -0.05 0.63
CA ARG A 78 17.22 0.70 0.44
C ARG A 78 16.65 0.51 -0.96
N TRP A 79 17.48 0.67 -1.99
CA TRP A 79 17.09 0.44 -3.37
C TRP A 79 16.59 -0.98 -3.59
N GLU A 80 17.35 -2.00 -3.16
CA GLU A 80 16.95 -3.41 -3.25
C GLU A 80 15.64 -3.69 -2.50
N THR A 81 15.44 -3.06 -1.34
CA THR A 81 14.23 -3.20 -0.52
C THR A 81 13.01 -2.58 -1.20
N ILE A 82 13.12 -1.37 -1.75
CA ILE A 82 12.02 -0.71 -2.47
C ILE A 82 11.64 -1.52 -3.71
N HIS A 83 12.61 -1.99 -4.49
CA HIS A 83 12.34 -2.86 -5.64
C HIS A 83 11.62 -4.14 -5.23
N LYS A 84 12.09 -4.80 -4.16
CA LYS A 84 11.41 -5.98 -3.63
C LYS A 84 9.96 -5.70 -3.21
N ILE A 85 9.69 -4.55 -2.59
CA ILE A 85 8.31 -4.14 -2.24
C ILE A 85 7.44 -4.06 -3.51
N MET A 86 7.94 -3.46 -4.58
CA MET A 86 7.20 -3.33 -5.85
C MET A 86 7.02 -4.68 -6.56
N ASP A 87 8.02 -5.56 -6.53
CA ASP A 87 7.98 -6.90 -7.15
C ASP A 87 6.88 -7.80 -6.58
N PHE A 88 6.51 -7.59 -5.31
CA PHE A 88 5.35 -8.26 -4.71
C PHE A 88 4.00 -7.80 -5.26
N ARG A 89 3.99 -6.78 -6.13
CA ARG A 89 2.81 -6.19 -6.77
C ARG A 89 1.69 -5.92 -5.76
N PRO A 90 1.95 -5.03 -4.77
CA PRO A 90 0.91 -4.62 -3.83
C PRO A 90 -0.24 -3.99 -4.60
N LEU A 91 -1.46 -4.14 -4.06
CA LEU A 91 -2.62 -3.42 -4.54
C LEU A 91 -2.41 -1.91 -4.35
N ALA A 92 -1.91 -1.52 -3.18
CA ALA A 92 -1.56 -0.14 -2.87
C ALA A 92 -0.55 -0.06 -1.72
N LEU A 93 0.20 1.03 -1.70
CA LEU A 93 1.00 1.49 -0.57
C LEU A 93 0.36 2.76 0.00
N VAL A 94 0.37 2.94 1.31
CA VAL A 94 -0.22 4.12 1.97
C VAL A 94 0.74 4.72 2.98
N VAL A 95 1.17 5.96 2.75
CA VAL A 95 1.95 6.74 3.71
C VAL A 95 1.00 7.45 4.68
N SER A 96 1.18 7.20 5.98
CA SER A 96 0.28 7.70 7.03
C SER A 96 0.80 8.97 7.72
N LYS A 97 -0.02 9.57 8.59
CA LYS A 97 0.29 10.72 9.46
C LYS A 97 0.81 11.96 8.72
N GLY A 98 0.46 12.12 7.44
CA GLY A 98 0.91 13.23 6.61
C GLY A 98 2.43 13.28 6.44
N GLN A 99 3.11 12.15 6.62
CA GLN A 99 4.56 12.07 6.41
C GLN A 99 4.89 12.39 4.95
N PRO A 100 6.00 13.09 4.68
CA PRO A 100 6.50 13.23 3.33
C PRO A 100 6.71 11.86 2.69
N CYS A 101 6.20 11.67 1.49
CA CYS A 101 6.50 10.46 0.73
C CYS A 101 7.96 10.51 0.27
N PRO A 102 8.80 9.49 0.56
CA PRO A 102 10.14 9.44 0.00
C PRO A 102 10.12 9.45 -1.51
N GLU A 103 11.05 10.19 -2.12
CA GLU A 103 11.06 10.41 -3.56
C GLU A 103 11.38 9.15 -4.35
N ASP A 104 12.29 8.32 -3.84
CA ASP A 104 12.64 7.04 -4.43
C ASP A 104 11.48 6.03 -4.38
N LEU A 105 10.71 6.02 -3.28
CA LEU A 105 9.48 5.24 -3.19
C LEU A 105 8.43 5.72 -4.20
N ARG A 106 8.30 7.05 -4.36
CA ARG A 106 7.36 7.66 -5.32
C ARG A 106 7.74 7.34 -6.77
N ILE A 107 9.02 7.45 -7.12
CA ILE A 107 9.54 7.13 -8.45
C ILE A 107 9.33 5.65 -8.74
N ALA A 108 9.74 4.75 -7.84
CA ALA A 108 9.56 3.31 -8.03
C ALA A 108 8.07 2.93 -8.16
N ALA A 109 7.20 3.60 -7.39
CA ALA A 109 5.76 3.41 -7.51
C ALA A 109 5.22 3.88 -8.88
N GLU A 110 5.69 5.00 -9.42
CA GLU A 110 5.32 5.47 -10.75
C GLU A 110 5.81 4.52 -11.85
N GLU A 111 7.09 4.13 -11.82
CA GLU A 111 7.73 3.25 -12.81
C GLU A 111 7.09 1.86 -12.87
N THR A 112 6.60 1.40 -11.73
CA THR A 112 5.96 0.09 -11.61
C THR A 112 4.45 0.19 -11.59
N ASP A 113 3.82 1.34 -11.86
CA ASP A 113 2.36 1.54 -11.77
C ASP A 113 1.75 1.06 -10.44
N THR A 114 2.48 1.20 -9.35
CA THR A 114 2.05 0.85 -8.01
C THR A 114 1.27 2.00 -7.39
N PRO A 115 -0.03 1.82 -7.07
CA PRO A 115 -0.80 2.85 -6.39
C PRO A 115 -0.13 3.25 -5.08
N LEU A 116 0.23 4.52 -4.99
CA LEU A 116 0.81 5.11 -3.80
C LEU A 116 -0.09 6.22 -3.32
N TRP A 117 -0.62 6.05 -2.12
CA TRP A 117 -1.50 6.99 -1.48
C TRP A 117 -0.81 7.63 -0.28
N VAL A 118 -1.20 8.86 0.03
CA VAL A 118 -0.82 9.54 1.26
C VAL A 118 -2.08 9.90 2.04
N SER A 119 -1.99 9.88 3.36
CA SER A 119 -3.08 10.26 4.27
C SER A 119 -2.55 11.01 5.49
N PRO A 120 -3.23 12.05 5.96
CA PRO A 120 -2.94 12.69 7.25
C PRO A 120 -3.32 11.81 8.46
N ARG A 121 -4.13 10.75 8.27
CA ARG A 121 -4.65 9.90 9.34
C ARG A 121 -3.58 8.99 9.93
N ARG A 122 -3.79 8.54 11.18
CA ARG A 122 -2.84 7.63 11.85
C ARG A 122 -2.92 6.23 11.23
N GLY A 123 -1.80 5.51 11.24
CA GLY A 123 -1.71 4.16 10.67
C GLY A 123 -2.77 3.18 11.17
N HIS A 124 -3.16 3.25 12.45
CA HIS A 124 -4.20 2.36 12.99
C HIS A 124 -5.60 2.71 12.49
N GLU A 125 -5.89 3.98 12.20
CA GLU A 125 -7.16 4.39 11.59
C GLU A 125 -7.25 3.84 10.16
N LEU A 126 -6.17 3.97 9.38
CA LEU A 126 -6.04 3.37 8.06
C LEU A 126 -6.23 1.85 8.12
N LEU A 127 -5.53 1.19 9.04
CA LEU A 127 -5.60 -0.26 9.21
C LEU A 127 -7.03 -0.72 9.48
N ASN A 128 -7.68 -0.14 10.49
CA ASN A 128 -9.02 -0.54 10.89
C ASN A 128 -10.04 -0.38 9.74
N HIS A 129 -9.98 0.72 9.01
CA HIS A 129 -10.88 0.97 7.89
C HIS A 129 -10.61 0.08 6.69
N LEU A 130 -9.34 -0.09 6.31
CA LEU A 130 -8.96 -0.97 5.20
C LEU A 130 -9.27 -2.44 5.51
N GLN A 131 -9.05 -2.89 6.76
CA GLN A 131 -9.42 -4.24 7.17
C GLN A 131 -10.92 -4.48 7.09
N TYR A 132 -11.72 -3.52 7.56
CA TYR A 132 -13.18 -3.64 7.49
C TYR A 132 -13.70 -3.73 6.04
N VAL A 133 -13.11 -2.98 5.11
CA VAL A 133 -13.54 -2.95 3.71
C VAL A 133 -13.07 -4.19 2.93
N LEU A 134 -11.94 -4.78 3.34
CA LEU A 134 -11.31 -5.93 2.68
C LEU A 134 -11.64 -7.28 3.36
N ALA A 135 -12.48 -7.29 4.40
CA ALA A 135 -12.97 -8.51 5.07
C ALA A 135 -14.14 -9.15 4.31
#